data_AF-A0A819EDN9-F1
#
_entry.id   AF-A0A819EDN9-F1
#
_cell.length_a   1.000
_cell.length_b   1.000
_cell.length_c   1.000
_cell.angle_alpha   90.00
_cell.angle_beta   90.00
_cell.angle_gamma   90.00
#
_symmetry.space_group_name_H-M   'P 1'
#
loop_
_entity.id
_entity.type
_entity.pdbx_description
1 polymer ?
#
loop_
_entity_poly.entity_id
_entity_poly.type
_entity_poly.pdbx_seq_one_letter_code
_entity_poly.pdbx_strand_id
1 'polypeptide(L)'
;MSSSSDASLIAALNNASTQLNRYFGIFIFLFGMVGNTLNICILLQRALRSNPCAWLFLASSIVNGIGILAGLTPRPLSTWSAE
;
A
#
# COMPACT_ATOMS: atom_id res chain seq x y z
N MET A 1 -9.64 39.25 1.48
CA MET A 1 -8.55 39.21 0.48
C MET A 1 -7.56 38.16 0.96
N SER A 2 -7.70 36.92 0.49
CA SER A 2 -6.72 35.86 0.72
C SER A 2 -5.44 36.29 0.02
N SER A 3 -4.32 36.38 0.75
CA SER A 3 -3.07 36.87 0.16
C SER A 3 -2.59 35.85 -0.87
N SER A 4 -2.08 36.31 -2.01
CA SER A 4 -1.50 35.47 -3.07
C SER A 4 -0.47 34.46 -2.54
N SER A 5 0.19 34.78 -1.42
CA SER A 5 1.09 33.91 -0.68
C SER A 5 0.42 32.69 -0.05
N ASP A 6 -0.83 32.81 0.42
CA ASP A 6 -1.58 31.68 1.00
C ASP A 6 -1.99 30.70 -0.10
N ALA A 7 -2.37 31.24 -1.27
CA ALA A 7 -2.74 30.45 -2.44
C ALA A 7 -1.55 29.64 -2.99
N SER A 8 -0.35 30.23 -3.04
CA SER A 8 0.85 29.52 -3.50
C SER A 8 1.34 28.47 -2.51
N LEU A 9 1.22 28.73 -1.20
CA LEU A 9 1.49 27.74 -0.15
C LEU A 9 0.56 26.54 -0.25
N ILE A 10 -0.75 26.77 -0.41
CA ILE A 10 -1.74 25.69 -0.57
C ILE A 10 -1.45 24.86 -1.83
N ALA A 11 -1.08 25.51 -2.93
CA ALA A 11 -0.72 24.81 -4.17
C ALA A 11 0.55 23.95 -4.00
N ALA A 12 1.58 24.47 -3.32
CA ALA A 12 2.80 23.73 -3.03
C ALA A 12 2.52 22.53 -2.11
N LEU A 13 1.69 22.71 -1.08
CA LEU A 13 1.32 21.64 -0.14
C LEU A 13 0.55 20.52 -0.85
N ASN A 14 -0.41 20.88 -1.71
CA ASN A 14 -1.17 19.90 -2.49
C ASN A 14 -0.26 19.12 -3.45
N ASN A 15 0.66 19.80 -4.14
CA ASN A 15 1.60 19.13 -5.04
C ASN A 15 2.52 18.16 -4.27
N ALA A 16 3.06 18.60 -3.13
CA ALA A 16 3.87 17.73 -2.26
C ALA A 16 3.09 16.52 -1.75
N SER A 17 1.82 16.70 -1.36
CA SER A 17 0.94 15.63 -0.90
C SER A 17 0.64 14.62 -2.02
N THR A 18 0.41 15.09 -3.25
CA THR A 18 0.20 14.24 -4.43
C THR A 18 1.44 13.42 -4.77
N GLN A 19 2.63 14.04 -4.75
CA GLN A 19 3.88 13.34 -5.00
C GLN A 19 4.16 12.28 -3.92
N LEU A 20 3.96 12.61 -2.64
CA LEU A 20 4.07 11.66 -1.55
C LEU A 20 3.11 10.48 -1.73
N ASN A 21 1.85 10.73 -2.02
CA ASN A 21 0.86 9.66 -2.21
C ASN A 21 1.24 8.72 -3.38
N ARG A 22 1.83 9.27 -4.46
CA ARG A 22 2.28 8.51 -5.63
C ARG A 22 3.49 7.63 -5.31
N TYR A 23 4.55 8.20 -4.75
CA TYR A 23 5.79 7.46 -4.48
C TYR A 23 5.66 6.51 -3.28
N PHE A 24 5.02 6.97 -2.20
CA PHE A 24 4.85 6.17 -0.99
C PHE A 24 3.87 5.01 -1.22
N GLY A 25 2.84 5.22 -2.06
CA GLY A 25 1.93 4.15 -2.48
C GLY A 25 2.64 3.02 -3.22
N ILE A 26 3.54 3.34 -4.16
CA ILE A 26 4.35 2.35 -4.90
C ILE A 26 5.30 1.61 -3.95
N PHE A 27 5.92 2.32 -3.01
CA PHE A 27 6.83 1.72 -2.03
C PHE A 27 6.10 0.74 -1.11
N ILE A 28 4.95 1.13 -0.54
CA ILE A 28 4.10 0.26 0.27
C ILE A 28 3.62 -0.94 -0.54
N PHE A 29 3.28 -0.76 -1.81
CA PHE A 29 2.86 -1.84 -2.68
C PHE A 29 3.97 -2.90 -2.86
N LEU A 30 5.20 -2.46 -3.20
CA LEU A 30 6.34 -3.36 -3.39
C LEU A 30 6.71 -4.09 -2.09
N PHE A 31 6.89 -3.35 -0.99
CA PHE A 31 7.25 -3.94 0.30
C PHE A 31 6.13 -4.81 0.88
N GLY A 32 4.87 -4.39 0.71
CA GLY A 32 3.70 -5.13 1.15
C GLY A 32 3.48 -6.43 0.37
N MET A 33 3.73 -6.43 -0.93
CA MET A 33 3.72 -7.63 -1.78
C MET A 33 4.84 -8.60 -1.34
N VAL A 34 6.08 -8.12 -1.30
CA VAL A 34 7.24 -8.95 -0.92
C VAL A 34 7.07 -9.52 0.49
N GLY A 35 6.65 -8.69 1.46
CA GLY A 35 6.41 -9.09 2.83
C GLY A 35 5.32 -10.15 2.97
N ASN A 36 4.17 -9.97 2.31
CA ASN A 36 3.10 -11.00 2.33
C ASN A 36 3.53 -12.28 1.61
N THR A 37 4.26 -12.20 0.49
CA THR A 37 4.79 -13.39 -0.21
C THR A 37 5.76 -14.18 0.67
N LEU A 38 6.69 -13.49 1.33
CA LEU A 38 7.60 -14.11 2.30
C LEU A 38 6.83 -14.76 3.46
N ASN A 39 5.80 -14.09 3.99
CA ASN A 39 4.98 -14.62 5.08
C ASN A 39 4.24 -15.91 4.65
N ILE A 40 3.68 -15.93 3.43
CA ILE A 40 3.03 -17.12 2.85
C ILE A 40 4.05 -18.25 2.65
N CYS A 41 5.24 -17.96 2.10
CA CYS A 41 6.29 -18.96 1.89
C CYS A 41 6.79 -19.59 3.20
N ILE A 42 6.97 -18.78 4.25
CA ILE A 42 7.37 -19.26 5.58
C ILE A 42 6.27 -20.12 6.20
N LEU A 43 5.01 -19.68 6.13
CA LEU A 43 3.87 -20.42 6.69
C LEU A 43 3.53 -21.70 5.90
N LEU A 44 3.97 -21.80 4.63
CA LEU A 44 3.87 -23.01 3.82
C LEU A 44 4.91 -24.08 4.20
N GLN A 45 5.93 -23.74 5.00
CA GLN A 45 6.94 -24.71 5.42
C GLN A 45 6.29 -25.85 6.22
N ARG A 46 6.73 -27.08 5.89
CA ARG A 46 6.16 -28.34 6.40
C ARG A 46 6.15 -28.44 7.93
N ALA A 47 7.01 -27.66 8.60
CA ALA A 47 7.14 -27.59 10.05
C ALA A 47 5.93 -26.91 10.75
N LEU A 48 5.22 -25.98 10.09
CA LEU A 48 4.12 -25.22 10.71
C LEU A 48 2.71 -25.71 10.34
N ARG A 49 2.57 -26.61 9.35
CA ARG A 49 1.26 -27.12 8.89
C ARG A 49 0.47 -27.91 9.94
N SER A 50 1.11 -28.36 11.02
CA SER A 50 0.43 -29.03 12.15
C SER A 50 -0.25 -28.05 13.11
N ASN A 51 0.01 -26.74 13.00
CA ASN A 51 -0.56 -25.73 13.87
C ASN A 51 -1.77 -25.02 13.23
N PRO A 52 -2.97 -25.11 13.81
CA PRO A 52 -4.16 -24.42 13.28
C PRO A 52 -4.03 -22.89 13.31
N CYS A 53 -3.21 -22.35 14.21
CA CYS A 53 -2.93 -20.91 14.27
C CYS A 53 -2.15 -20.40 13.04
N ALA A 54 -1.29 -21.25 12.45
CA ALA A 54 -0.54 -20.90 11.24
C ALA A 54 -1.49 -20.68 10.04
N TRP A 55 -2.60 -21.40 9.98
CA TRP A 55 -3.63 -21.20 8.95
C TRP A 55 -4.37 -19.87 9.08
N LEU A 56 -4.68 -19.43 10.30
CA LEU A 56 -5.29 -18.12 10.54
C LEU A 56 -4.35 -16.98 10.13
N PHE A 57 -3.06 -17.12 10.44
CA PHE A 57 -2.05 -16.14 10.06
C PHE A 57 -1.82 -16.09 8.54
N LEU A 58 -1.93 -17.24 7.88
CA LEU A 58 -1.85 -17.35 6.42
C LEU A 58 -3.07 -16.70 5.76
N ALA A 59 -4.28 -16.98 6.25
CA ALA A 59 -5.50 -16.32 5.77
C ALA A 59 -5.45 -14.80 5.97
N SER A 60 -4.95 -14.33 7.13
CA SER A 60 -4.76 -12.90 7.38
C SER A 60 -3.74 -12.27 6.41
N SER A 61 -2.64 -12.95 6.10
CA SER A 61 -1.65 -12.49 5.12
C SER A 61 -2.20 -12.44 3.68
N ILE A 62 -3.06 -13.39 3.30
CA ILE A 62 -3.77 -13.38 2.01
C ILE A 62 -4.72 -12.19 1.93
N VAL A 63 -5.57 -11.99 2.97
CA VAL A 63 -6.51 -10.86 3.01
C VAL A 63 -5.77 -9.52 2.97
N ASN A 64 -4.64 -9.42 3.68
CA ASN A 64 -3.78 -8.25 3.64
C ASN A 64 -3.20 -8.01 2.23
N GLY A 65 -2.77 -9.07 1.54
CA GLY A 65 -2.34 -9.00 0.14
C GLY A 65 -3.45 -8.53 -0.81
N ILE A 66 -4.67 -9.06 -0.64
CA ILE A 66 -5.85 -8.62 -1.40
C ILE A 66 -6.18 -7.16 -1.09
N GLY A 67 -6.09 -6.73 0.16
CA GLY A 67 -6.29 -5.33 0.57
C GLY A 67 -5.29 -4.38 -0.09
N ILE A 68 -4.03 -4.77 -0.19
CA ILE A 68 -3.00 -4.02 -0.91
C ILE A 68 -3.32 -3.98 -2.41
N LEU A 69 -3.71 -5.11 -3.02
CA LEU A 69 -4.08 -5.15 -4.44
C LEU A 69 -5.36 -4.34 -4.75
N ALA A 70 -6.41 -4.42 -3.94
CA ALA A 70 -7.66 -3.72 -4.18
C ALA A 70 -7.58 -2.23 -3.82
N GLY A 71 -6.84 -1.87 -2.75
CA GLY A 71 -6.77 -0.50 -2.23
C GLY A 71 -5.64 0.34 -2.83
N LEU A 72 -4.48 -0.25 -3.11
CA LEU A 72 -3.31 0.48 -3.64
C LEU A 72 -3.15 0.40 -5.15
N THR A 73 -3.79 -0.53 -5.88
CA THR A 73 -3.73 -0.52 -7.36
C THR A 73 -4.52 0.64 -8.01
N PRO A 74 -5.74 0.98 -7.56
CA PRO A 74 -6.49 2.07 -8.18
C PRO A 74 -5.96 3.48 -7.81
N ARG A 75 -5.30 3.65 -6.67
CA ARG A 75 -4.77 4.96 -6.21
C ARG A 75 -3.72 5.60 -7.13
N PRO A 76 -2.66 4.90 -7.57
CA PRO A 76 -1.73 5.43 -8.55
C PRO A 76 -2.44 5.57 -9.90
N LEU A 77 -3.24 4.60 -10.36
CA LEU A 77 -3.96 4.75 -11.64
C LEU A 77 -4.83 6.01 -11.68
N SER A 78 -5.59 6.31 -10.61
CA SER A 78 -6.44 7.51 -10.55
C SER A 78 -5.64 8.81 -10.45
N THR A 79 -4.43 8.75 -9.87
CA THR A 79 -3.53 9.91 -9.81
C THR A 79 -2.93 10.21 -11.18
N TRP A 80 -2.60 9.17 -11.97
CA TRP A 80 -2.00 9.33 -13.30
C TRP A 80 -3.06 9.60 -14.38
N SER A 81 -4.32 9.18 -14.19
CA SER A 81 -5.43 9.46 -15.12
C SER A 81 -6.08 10.83 -14.90
N ALA A 82 -5.76 11.52 -13.80
CA ALA A 82 -6.24 12.86 -13.48
C ALA A 82 -5.27 13.97 -13.93
N GLU A 83 -4.12 13.58 -14.52
CA GLU A 83 -3.21 14.45 -15.28
C GLU A 83 -3.68 14.52 -16.75
#